data_AF-A0A2E7N6H4-F1
#
_entry.id   AF-A0A2E7N6H4-F1
#
_cell.length_a   1.000
_cell.length_b   1.000
_cell.length_c   1.000
_cell.angle_alpha   90.00
_cell.angle_beta   90.00
_cell.angle_gamma   90.00
#
_symmetry.space_group_name_H-M   'P 1'
#
loop_
_entity.id
_entity.type
_entity.pdbx_description
1 polymer ?
#
loop_
_entity_poly.entity_id
_entity_poly.type
_entity_poly.pdbx_seq_one_letter_code
_entity_poly.pdbx_strand_id
1 'polypeptide(L)'
;MAEKRYWREAWVAAEVEPGIEIEGSVDLMIQNPDKSISIVDYKTDSVRGQILAERAVGYEPQLAGYALVLEKLGMTVRDATLIFADGGPCGEVYEHRIDDLELAKKSTMDSIREKHRT
;
A
#
# COMPACT_ATOMS: atom_id res chain seq x y z
N MET A 1 23.20 1.05 -18.51
CA MET A 1 22.51 1.19 -17.22
C MET A 1 21.15 0.54 -17.40
N ALA A 2 20.71 -0.35 -16.51
CA ALA A 2 19.37 -0.94 -16.62
C ALA A 2 18.34 0.16 -16.41
N GLU A 3 17.36 0.27 -17.31
CA GLU A 3 16.28 1.23 -17.21
C GLU A 3 15.41 0.88 -15.99
N LYS A 4 15.27 1.81 -15.03
CA LYS A 4 14.41 1.59 -13.86
C LYS A 4 12.97 1.64 -14.33
N ARG A 5 12.25 0.52 -14.19
CA ARG A 5 10.83 0.45 -14.54
C ARG A 5 9.98 0.88 -13.34
N TYR A 6 9.11 1.83 -13.57
CA TYR A 6 8.14 2.31 -12.58
C TYR A 6 6.83 2.69 -13.27
N TRP A 7 5.74 2.69 -12.50
CA TRP A 7 4.41 3.10 -12.94
C TRP A 7 3.87 4.11 -11.95
N ARG A 8 3.29 5.19 -12.44
CA ARG A 8 2.63 6.21 -11.63
C ARG A 8 1.14 6.17 -11.87
N GLU A 9 0.35 6.44 -10.84
CA GLU A 9 -1.12 6.51 -10.91
C GLU A 9 -1.72 5.29 -11.61
N ALA A 10 -1.25 4.11 -11.23
CA ALA A 10 -1.59 2.87 -11.89
C ALA A 10 -2.92 2.34 -11.35
N TRP A 11 -3.93 2.25 -12.22
CA TRP A 11 -5.15 1.54 -11.89
C TRP A 11 -4.90 0.03 -11.83
N VAL A 12 -5.29 -0.59 -10.72
CA VAL A 12 -5.20 -2.03 -10.48
C VAL A 12 -6.57 -2.55 -10.05
N ALA A 13 -6.93 -3.73 -10.53
CA ALA A 13 -8.15 -4.41 -10.12
C ALA A 13 -7.95 -5.92 -10.24
N ALA A 14 -8.45 -6.68 -9.26
CA ALA A 14 -8.52 -8.12 -9.32
C ALA A 14 -9.59 -8.68 -8.38
N GLU A 15 -10.20 -9.79 -8.81
CA GLU A 15 -10.94 -10.67 -7.92
C GLU A 15 -9.95 -11.48 -7.07
N VAL A 16 -9.70 -11.03 -5.84
CA VAL A 16 -8.70 -11.65 -4.95
C VAL A 16 -9.21 -12.99 -4.40
N GLU A 17 -10.51 -13.08 -4.14
CA GLU A 17 -11.25 -14.28 -3.73
C GLU A 17 -12.61 -14.34 -4.44
N PRO A 18 -13.25 -15.52 -4.55
CA PRO A 18 -14.56 -15.64 -5.19
C PRO A 18 -15.59 -14.63 -4.63
N GLY A 19 -16.07 -13.73 -5.49
CA GLY A 19 -17.02 -12.69 -5.13
C GLY A 19 -16.45 -11.49 -4.37
N ILE A 20 -15.11 -11.40 -4.24
CA ILE A 20 -14.41 -10.27 -3.62
C ILE A 20 -13.46 -9.64 -4.64
N GLU A 21 -13.90 -8.51 -5.19
CA GLU A 21 -13.09 -7.67 -6.08
C GLU A 21 -12.49 -6.51 -5.29
N ILE A 22 -11.20 -6.26 -5.51
CA ILE A 22 -10.50 -5.09 -4.99
C ILE A 22 -9.98 -4.31 -6.19
N GLU A 23 -10.25 -3.01 -6.21
CA GLU A 23 -9.76 -2.06 -7.21
C GLU A 23 -9.23 -0.78 -6.56
N GLY A 24 -8.34 -0.08 -7.26
CA GLY A 24 -7.85 1.23 -6.83
C GLY A 24 -6.73 1.78 -7.71
N SER A 25 -6.31 3.01 -7.42
CA SER A 25 -5.16 3.64 -8.05
C SER A 25 -3.96 3.60 -7.10
N VAL A 26 -2.85 3.03 -7.57
CA VAL A 26 -1.58 3.03 -6.85
C VAL A 26 -0.73 4.21 -7.33
N ASP A 27 -0.39 5.14 -6.44
CA ASP A 27 0.35 6.35 -6.79
C ASP A 27 1.69 6.03 -7.47
N LEU A 28 2.46 5.08 -6.92
CA LEU A 28 3.73 4.67 -7.48
C LEU A 28 4.05 3.19 -7.20
N MET A 29 4.38 2.47 -8.27
CA MET A 29 4.98 1.13 -8.21
C MET A 29 6.38 1.17 -8.81
N ILE A 30 7.35 0.61 -8.09
CA ILE A 30 8.74 0.56 -8.53
C ILE A 30 9.14 -0.90 -8.71
N GLN A 31 9.62 -1.26 -9.89
CA GLN A 31 10.23 -2.57 -10.09
C GLN A 31 11.67 -2.57 -9.59
N ASN A 32 11.94 -3.41 -8.62
CA ASN A 32 13.27 -3.67 -8.08
C ASN A 32 14.13 -4.49 -9.07
N PRO A 33 15.46 -4.52 -8.91
CA PRO A 33 16.35 -5.32 -9.76
C PRO A 33 16.04 -6.82 -9.80
N ASP A 34 15.45 -7.36 -8.73
CA ASP A 34 14.99 -8.75 -8.62
C ASP A 34 13.58 -8.99 -9.21
N LYS A 35 13.01 -7.97 -9.87
CA LYS A 35 11.66 -7.90 -10.45
C LYS A 35 10.51 -7.80 -9.46
N SER A 36 10.76 -7.80 -8.16
CA SER A 36 9.74 -7.52 -7.15
C SER A 36 9.25 -6.07 -7.24
N ILE A 37 8.07 -5.79 -6.71
CA ILE A 37 7.43 -4.47 -6.73
C ILE A 37 7.48 -3.87 -5.33
N SER A 38 7.95 -2.62 -5.25
CA SER A 38 7.76 -1.75 -4.09
C SER A 38 6.61 -0.80 -4.37
N ILE A 39 5.68 -0.70 -3.42
CA ILE A 39 4.51 0.18 -3.49
C ILE A 39 4.81 1.45 -2.67
N VAL A 40 4.54 2.61 -3.26
CA VAL A 40 4.63 3.90 -2.57
C VAL A 40 3.31 4.64 -2.76
N ASP A 41 2.78 5.16 -1.65
CA ASP A 41 1.55 5.95 -1.63
C ASP A 41 1.83 7.28 -0.90
N TYR A 42 1.43 8.39 -1.51
CA TYR A 42 1.72 9.73 -1.02
C TYR A 42 0.52 10.30 -0.27
N LYS A 43 0.76 10.75 0.96
CA LYS A 43 -0.24 11.41 1.80
C LYS A 43 0.12 12.88 2.00
N THR A 44 -0.87 13.74 1.76
CA THR A 44 -0.75 15.20 1.94
C THR A 44 -1.39 15.68 3.24
N ASP A 45 -1.80 14.77 4.13
CA ASP A 45 -2.42 15.12 5.39
C ASP A 45 -1.44 15.91 6.28
N SER A 46 -1.76 17.16 6.60
CA SER A 46 -1.01 17.97 7.58
C SER A 46 -1.33 17.51 9.01
N VAL A 47 -0.89 16.31 9.35
CA VAL A 47 -1.06 15.72 10.68
C VAL A 47 0.33 15.49 11.26
N ARG A 48 0.55 16.00 12.46
CA ARG A 48 1.88 16.03 13.09
C ARG A 48 1.90 15.29 14.41
N GLY A 49 3.07 14.79 14.78
CA GLY A 49 3.31 14.15 16.08
C GLY A 49 2.62 12.80 16.22
N GLN A 50 2.22 12.43 17.44
CA GLN A 50 1.72 11.08 17.77
C GLN A 50 0.47 10.66 16.96
N ILE A 51 -0.35 11.62 16.55
CA ILE A 51 -1.54 11.39 15.70
C ILE A 51 -1.14 10.88 14.31
N LEU A 52 0.04 11.25 13.81
CA LEU A 52 0.51 10.83 12.49
C LEU A 52 0.77 9.32 12.45
N ALA A 53 1.42 8.77 13.47
CA ALA A 53 1.69 7.34 13.54
C ALA A 53 0.38 6.53 13.57
N GLU A 54 -0.59 6.96 14.39
CA GLU A 54 -1.91 6.32 14.46
C GLU A 54 -2.66 6.41 13.11
N ARG A 55 -2.58 7.55 12.42
CA ARG A 55 -3.16 7.70 11.08
C ARG A 55 -2.46 6.82 10.04
N ALA A 56 -1.13 6.74 10.08
CA ALA A 56 -0.36 5.90 9.17
C ALA A 56 -0.78 4.42 9.27
N VAL A 57 -0.96 3.92 10.51
CA VAL A 57 -1.52 2.58 10.76
C VAL A 57 -2.91 2.43 10.14
N GLY A 58 -3.75 3.48 10.21
CA GLY A 58 -5.08 3.49 9.57
C GLY A 58 -5.06 3.34 8.04
N TYR A 59 -3.95 3.65 7.37
CA TYR A 59 -3.80 3.49 5.92
C TYR A 59 -3.17 2.15 5.52
N GLU A 60 -2.65 1.35 6.45
CA GLU A 60 -2.05 0.05 6.13
C GLU A 60 -2.99 -0.89 5.35
N PRO A 61 -4.31 -0.97 5.66
CA PRO A 61 -5.22 -1.81 4.89
C PRO A 61 -5.32 -1.42 3.40
N GLN A 62 -5.11 -0.15 3.06
CA GLN A 62 -5.11 0.31 1.67
C GLN A 62 -3.92 -0.28 0.91
N LEU A 63 -2.72 -0.14 1.46
CA LEU A 63 -1.49 -0.69 0.87
C LEU A 63 -1.52 -2.22 0.82
N ALA A 64 -2.08 -2.85 1.84
CA ALA A 64 -2.30 -4.30 1.86
C ALA A 64 -3.28 -4.73 0.76
N GLY A 65 -4.34 -3.97 0.52
CA GLY A 65 -5.27 -4.18 -0.60
C GLY A 65 -4.56 -4.13 -1.96
N TYR A 66 -3.71 -3.14 -2.18
CA TYR A 66 -2.90 -3.07 -3.40
C TYR A 66 -1.97 -4.27 -3.54
N ALA A 67 -1.31 -4.67 -2.44
CA ALA A 67 -0.43 -5.83 -2.46
C ALA A 67 -1.17 -7.11 -2.84
N LEU A 68 -2.38 -7.33 -2.31
CA LEU A 68 -3.24 -8.47 -2.65
C LEU A 68 -3.60 -8.50 -4.14
N VAL A 69 -3.98 -7.34 -4.71
CA VAL A 69 -4.30 -7.23 -6.14
C VAL A 69 -3.07 -7.55 -6.99
N LEU A 70 -1.91 -6.96 -6.69
CA LEU A 70 -0.69 -7.18 -7.44
C LEU A 70 -0.22 -8.64 -7.38
N GLU A 71 -0.29 -9.27 -6.21
CA GLU A 71 0.05 -10.69 -6.05
C GLU A 71 -0.92 -11.58 -6.83
N LYS A 72 -2.21 -11.24 -6.84
CA LYS A 72 -3.20 -11.95 -7.65
C LYS A 72 -2.91 -11.85 -9.15
N LEU A 73 -2.36 -10.71 -9.60
CA LEU A 73 -1.89 -10.49 -10.96
C LEU A 73 -0.51 -11.11 -11.26
N GLY A 74 0.08 -11.83 -10.30
CA GLY A 74 1.35 -12.54 -10.46
C GLY A 74 2.59 -11.69 -10.21
N MET A 75 2.46 -10.54 -9.56
CA MET A 75 3.59 -9.69 -9.17
C MET A 75 3.99 -9.94 -7.72
N THR A 76 5.27 -10.18 -7.47
CA THR A 76 5.79 -10.29 -6.10
C THR A 76 5.94 -8.91 -5.48
N VAL A 77 5.23 -8.62 -4.40
CA VAL A 77 5.37 -7.36 -3.66
C VAL A 77 6.41 -7.53 -2.56
N ARG A 78 7.41 -6.65 -2.55
CA ARG A 78 8.52 -6.68 -1.59
C ARG A 78 8.21 -5.86 -0.34
N ASP A 79 7.70 -4.66 -0.54
CA ASP A 79 7.36 -3.72 0.52
C ASP A 79 6.35 -2.68 0.05
N ALA A 80 5.73 -2.04 1.03
CA ALA A 80 4.80 -0.96 0.84
C ALA A 80 5.11 0.16 1.83
N THR A 81 5.10 1.41 1.37
CA THR A 81 5.48 2.57 2.18
C THR A 81 4.56 3.75 1.91
N LEU A 82 4.09 4.38 2.98
CA LEU A 82 3.40 5.66 2.95
C LEU A 82 4.41 6.78 3.10
N ILE A 83 4.29 7.81 2.27
CA ILE A 83 5.12 9.00 2.33
C ILE A 83 4.23 10.19 2.66
N PHE A 84 4.37 10.74 3.86
CA PHE A 84 3.67 11.93 4.31
C PHE A 84 4.54 13.16 4.03
N ALA A 85 4.09 14.02 3.10
CA ALA A 85 4.89 15.15 2.63
C ALA A 85 5.07 16.28 3.67
N ASP A 86 4.15 16.41 4.64
CA ASP A 86 4.16 17.42 5.73
C ASP A 86 3.86 16.77 7.08
N GLY A 87 4.38 15.57 7.31
CA GLY A 87 4.11 14.78 8.52
C GLY A 87 5.12 14.98 9.65
N GLY A 88 6.38 15.22 9.32
CA GLY A 88 7.48 15.29 10.28
C GLY A 88 7.51 16.57 11.12
N PRO A 89 8.31 16.61 12.21
CA PRO A 89 8.65 17.84 12.90
C PRO A 89 9.14 18.89 11.90
N CYS A 90 8.66 20.12 11.99
CA CYS A 90 9.01 21.21 11.06
C CYS A 90 8.60 21.01 9.58
N GLY A 91 7.67 20.10 9.28
CA GLY A 91 7.19 19.86 7.90
C GLY A 91 8.13 18.98 7.08
N GLU A 92 8.96 18.17 7.75
CA GLU A 92 9.77 17.15 7.08
C GLU A 92 8.91 16.01 6.52
N VAL A 93 9.48 15.28 5.57
CA VAL A 93 8.85 14.05 5.06
C VAL A 93 8.87 12.99 6.16
N TYR A 94 7.74 12.35 6.38
CA TYR A 94 7.64 11.17 7.25
C TYR A 94 7.33 9.93 6.41
N GLU A 95 8.18 8.91 6.55
CA GLU A 95 8.02 7.63 5.86
C GLU A 95 7.49 6.59 6.85
N HIS A 96 6.35 5.97 6.51
CA HIS A 96 5.80 4.83 7.26
C HIS A 96 5.83 3.58 6.38
N ARG A 97 6.80 2.72 6.65
CA ARG A 97 6.90 1.42 6.01
C ARG A 97 6.05 0.43 6.78
N ILE A 98 5.31 -0.42 6.07
CA ILE A 98 4.58 -1.51 6.70
C ILE A 98 5.58 -2.56 7.18
N ASP A 99 5.63 -2.79 8.50
CA ASP A 99 6.58 -3.71 9.14
C ASP A 99 6.32 -5.17 8.75
N ASP A 100 5.05 -5.60 8.82
CA ASP A 100 4.61 -6.94 8.45
C ASP A 100 3.47 -6.87 7.43
N LEU A 101 3.86 -6.85 6.15
CA LEU A 101 2.90 -6.78 5.04
C LEU A 101 2.01 -8.04 4.97
N GLU A 102 2.50 -9.21 5.38
CA GLU A 102 1.70 -10.43 5.38
C GLU A 102 0.58 -10.36 6.42
N LEU A 103 0.90 -9.88 7.63
CA LEU A 103 -0.09 -9.65 8.67
C LEU A 103 -1.12 -8.59 8.25
N ALA A 104 -0.68 -7.51 7.62
CA ALA A 104 -1.57 -6.46 7.11
C ALA A 104 -2.53 -7.00 6.02
N LYS A 105 -2.02 -7.79 5.07
CA LYS A 105 -2.82 -8.48 4.04
C LYS A 105 -3.87 -9.40 4.66
N LYS A 106 -3.47 -10.24 5.62
CA LYS A 106 -4.38 -11.14 6.32
C LYS A 106 -5.49 -10.39 7.05
N SER A 107 -5.13 -9.37 7.83
CA SER A 107 -6.08 -8.57 8.61
C SER A 107 -7.08 -7.82 7.73
N THR A 108 -6.60 -7.34 6.57
CA THR A 108 -7.43 -6.69 5.56
C THR A 108 -8.44 -7.68 4.98
N MET A 109 -8.00 -8.87 4.56
CA MET A 109 -8.89 -9.90 4.04
C MET A 109 -9.92 -10.38 5.06
N ASP A 110 -9.52 -10.60 6.32
CA ASP A 110 -10.45 -10.99 7.37
C ASP A 110 -11.52 -9.91 7.61
N SER A 111 -11.13 -8.63 7.57
CA SER A 111 -12.05 -7.50 7.68
C SER A 111 -13.02 -7.39 6.49
N ILE A 112 -12.55 -7.69 5.27
CA ILE A 112 -13.40 -7.70 4.06
C ILE A 112 -14.41 -8.84 4.15
N ARG A 113 -13.96 -10.06 4.48
CA ARG A 113 -14.81 -11.24 4.62
C ARG A 113 -15.92 -11.02 5.65
N GLU A 114 -15.61 -10.40 6.79
CA GLU A 114 -16.61 -10.10 7.81
C GLU A 114 -17.70 -9.15 7.29
N LYS A 115 -17.31 -8.12 6.53
CA LYS A 115 -18.26 -7.18 5.91
C LYS A 115 -19.17 -7.85 4.87
N HIS A 116 -18.66 -8.81 4.11
CA HIS A 116 -19.42 -9.54 3.09
C HIS A 116 -20.33 -10.65 3.65
N ARG A 117 -20.23 -10.95 4.95
CA ARG A 117 -21.07 -11.95 5.62
C ARG A 117 -22.41 -11.40 6.10
N THR A 118 -22.62 -10.08 6.01
CA THR A 118 -23.84 -9.37 6.44
C THR A 118 -24.75 -9.09 5.26
#